data_AF-A0A946IP84-F1
#
_entry.id   AF-A0A946IP84-F1
#
_cell.length_a   1.000
_cell.length_b   1.000
_cell.length_c   1.000
_cell.angle_alpha   90.00
_cell.angle_beta   90.00
_cell.angle_gamma   90.00
#
_symmetry.space_group_name_H-M   'P 1'
#
loop_
_entity.id
_entity.type
_entity.pdbx_description
1 polymer ?
#
loop_
_entity_poly.entity_id
_entity_poly.type
_entity_poly.pdbx_seq_one_letter_code
_entity_poly.pdbx_strand_id
1 'polypeptide(L)'
;MRKYIFILLFAPFFSFSQTQECATVPTQSQIDYLTQTRSARENWDGPEMIISLPVQHHIVRETNGTGGLDPNDIPIIMGIMNTYYANANISFFDCGTINYIDNSSYYNFNQSQESSVCGANDVTDVINVYYFNSVSSGSSSLCGYAYFPGGSW
;
A
#
# COMPACT_ATOMS: atom_id res chain seq x y z
N MET A 1 -25.49 64.45 2.26
CA MET A 1 -24.66 63.40 1.63
C MET A 1 -24.41 62.30 2.65
N ARG A 2 -25.15 61.18 2.58
CA ARG A 2 -24.99 60.05 3.51
C ARG A 2 -23.87 59.15 2.99
N LYS A 3 -22.76 59.04 3.73
CA LYS A 3 -21.67 58.11 3.43
C LYS A 3 -22.01 56.75 4.04
N TYR A 4 -22.15 55.73 3.20
CA TYR A 4 -22.31 54.35 3.64
C TYR A 4 -20.92 53.70 3.70
N ILE A 5 -20.51 53.22 4.87
CA ILE A 5 -19.30 52.42 5.06
C ILE A 5 -19.70 50.95 4.89
N PHE A 6 -19.16 50.30 3.86
CA PHE A 6 -19.25 48.85 3.67
C PHE A 6 -18.14 48.19 4.48
N ILE A 7 -18.50 47.41 5.50
CA ILE A 7 -17.56 46.55 6.25
C ILE A 7 -17.55 45.20 5.55
N LEU A 8 -16.42 44.83 4.93
CA LEU A 8 -16.17 43.48 4.44
C LEU A 8 -15.85 42.57 5.64
N LEU A 9 -16.79 41.71 6.01
CA LEU A 9 -16.58 40.62 6.96
C LEU A 9 -15.78 39.51 6.27
N PHE A 10 -14.50 39.38 6.61
CA PHE A 10 -13.64 38.28 6.17
C PHE A 10 -13.93 37.06 7.06
N ALA A 11 -14.75 36.12 6.57
CA ALA A 11 -14.98 34.86 7.25
C ALA A 11 -13.74 33.95 7.08
N PRO A 12 -13.11 33.47 8.16
CA PRO A 12 -12.02 32.51 8.04
C PRO A 12 -12.59 31.19 7.50
N PHE A 13 -12.23 30.85 6.27
CA PHE A 13 -12.42 29.51 5.73
C PHE A 13 -11.50 28.56 6.52
N PHE A 14 -12.05 27.85 7.50
CA PHE A 14 -11.39 26.72 8.13
C PHE A 14 -11.28 25.61 7.08
N SER A 15 -10.08 25.46 6.51
CA SER A 15 -9.74 24.30 5.68
C SER A 15 -9.51 23.11 6.61
N PHE A 16 -10.43 22.15 6.62
CA PHE A 16 -10.21 20.86 7.27
C PHE A 16 -9.26 20.04 6.40
N SER A 17 -7.99 19.93 6.81
CA SER A 17 -7.09 18.93 6.25
C SER A 17 -7.52 17.56 6.77
N GLN A 18 -7.96 16.66 5.89
CA GLN A 18 -8.18 15.27 6.27
C GLN A 18 -6.82 14.62 6.45
N THR A 19 -6.48 14.23 7.68
CA THR A 19 -5.32 13.39 7.95
C THR A 19 -5.62 12.00 7.43
N GLN A 20 -5.01 11.61 6.31
CA GLN A 20 -5.07 10.22 5.85
C GLN A 20 -4.33 9.35 6.87
N GLU A 21 -5.05 8.50 7.59
CA GLU A 21 -4.41 7.52 8.47
C GLU A 21 -3.62 6.51 7.62
N CYS A 22 -2.31 6.47 7.85
CA CYS A 22 -1.40 5.50 7.27
C CYS A 22 -1.31 4.31 8.21
N ALA A 23 -1.75 3.13 7.77
CA ALA A 23 -1.68 1.91 8.58
C ALA A 23 -0.31 1.23 8.57
N THR A 24 0.67 1.78 7.86
CA THR A 24 2.08 1.45 8.04
C THR A 24 2.59 2.12 9.32
N VAL A 25 2.69 1.35 10.40
CA VAL A 25 3.17 1.82 11.71
C VAL A 25 4.60 1.31 11.95
N PRO A 26 5.63 2.16 11.87
CA PRO A 26 7.00 1.75 12.14
C PRO A 26 7.25 1.54 13.63
N THR A 27 8.06 0.54 13.96
CA THR A 27 8.66 0.40 15.30
C THR A 27 9.75 1.47 15.52
N GLN A 28 10.10 1.74 16.77
CA GLN A 28 11.19 2.67 17.06
C GLN A 28 12.52 2.20 16.43
N SER A 29 12.81 0.89 16.46
CA SER A 29 14.01 0.35 15.83
C SER A 29 14.02 0.53 14.31
N GLN A 30 12.87 0.47 13.65
CA GLN A 30 12.74 0.78 12.22
C GLN A 30 12.98 2.27 11.96
N ILE A 31 12.42 3.17 12.79
CA ILE A 31 12.71 4.60 12.70
C ILE A 31 14.20 4.88 12.90
N ASP A 32 14.83 4.26 13.89
CA ASP A 32 16.24 4.43 14.18
C ASP A 32 17.10 3.92 13.03
N TYR A 33 16.78 2.74 12.48
CA TYR A 33 17.45 2.17 11.31
C TYR A 33 17.33 3.11 10.10
N LEU A 34 16.12 3.57 9.79
CA LEU A 34 15.88 4.49 8.68
C LEU A 34 16.62 5.81 8.89
N THR A 35 16.69 6.30 10.12
CA THR A 35 17.41 7.54 10.46
C THR A 35 18.91 7.36 10.32
N GLN A 36 19.47 6.28 10.88
CA GLN A 36 20.90 5.98 10.83
C GLN A 36 21.40 5.77 9.39
N THR A 37 20.60 5.12 8.56
CA THR A 37 20.97 4.82 7.17
C THR A 37 20.55 5.91 6.18
N ARG A 38 20.00 7.04 6.66
CA ARG A 38 19.51 8.13 5.79
C ARG A 38 20.60 8.67 4.86
N SER A 39 21.76 9.05 5.40
CA SER A 39 22.86 9.59 4.59
C SER A 39 23.35 8.58 3.54
N ALA A 40 23.32 7.28 3.83
CA ALA A 40 23.68 6.25 2.86
C ALA A 40 22.66 6.17 1.71
N ARG A 41 21.35 6.26 2.01
CA ARG A 41 20.29 6.26 0.99
C ARG A 41 20.27 7.54 0.15
N GLU A 42 20.51 8.70 0.76
CA GLU A 42 20.56 9.99 0.06
C GLU A 42 21.74 10.08 -0.92
N ASN A 43 22.85 9.40 -0.61
CA ASN A 43 24.03 9.34 -1.46
C ASN A 43 24.11 8.03 -2.27
N TRP A 44 23.04 7.24 -2.31
CA TRP A 44 23.03 6.00 -3.07
C TRP A 44 22.90 6.30 -4.56
N ASP A 45 23.88 5.87 -5.35
CA ASP A 45 23.93 6.07 -6.80
C ASP A 45 23.10 5.04 -7.60
N GLY A 46 22.15 4.38 -6.92
CA GLY A 46 21.37 3.29 -7.48
C GLY A 46 22.18 2.00 -7.67
N PRO A 47 21.56 0.95 -8.23
CA PRO A 47 22.27 -0.26 -8.59
C PRO A 47 22.88 -0.15 -10.00
N GLU A 48 24.05 -0.77 -10.19
CA GLU A 48 24.76 -0.83 -11.49
C GLU A 48 23.99 -1.65 -12.55
N MET A 49 23.03 -2.47 -12.12
CA MET A 49 22.22 -3.35 -12.94
C MET A 49 20.78 -3.38 -12.45
N ILE A 50 19.85 -3.77 -13.33
CA ILE A 50 18.43 -3.83 -12.99
C ILE A 50 18.19 -4.90 -11.93
N ILE A 51 17.56 -4.51 -10.83
CA ILE A 51 17.06 -5.41 -9.79
C ILE A 51 15.69 -5.92 -10.23
N SER A 52 15.57 -7.23 -10.43
CA SER A 52 14.30 -7.88 -10.76
C SER A 52 13.68 -8.51 -9.52
N LEU A 53 12.48 -8.06 -9.15
CA LEU A 53 11.77 -8.50 -7.95
C LEU A 53 10.54 -9.35 -8.33
N PRO A 54 10.44 -10.61 -7.85
CA PRO A 54 9.27 -11.44 -8.08
C PRO A 54 8.07 -10.96 -7.27
N VAL A 55 6.89 -10.99 -7.88
CA VAL A 55 5.61 -10.64 -7.26
C VAL A 55 4.67 -11.84 -7.28
N GLN A 56 4.13 -12.21 -6.13
CA GLN A 56 3.03 -13.18 -6.03
C GLN A 56 1.72 -12.43 -5.77
N HIS A 57 0.76 -12.63 -6.66
CA HIS A 57 -0.56 -12.01 -6.58
C HIS A 57 -1.54 -12.91 -5.83
N HIS A 58 -2.26 -12.34 -4.86
CA HIS A 58 -3.33 -13.00 -4.10
C HIS A 58 -4.63 -12.21 -4.26
N ILE A 59 -5.62 -12.75 -4.96
CA ILE A 59 -6.94 -12.12 -5.10
C ILE A 59 -7.90 -12.77 -4.10
N VAL A 60 -8.41 -11.98 -3.16
CA VAL A 60 -9.39 -12.44 -2.18
C VAL A 60 -10.80 -12.16 -2.69
N ARG A 61 -11.64 -13.20 -2.65
CA ARG A 61 -12.98 -13.23 -3.26
C ARG A 61 -14.02 -13.68 -2.25
N GLU A 62 -15.29 -13.49 -2.58
CA GLU A 62 -16.39 -14.13 -1.87
C GLU A 62 -16.27 -15.66 -1.98
N THR A 63 -16.80 -16.41 -1.02
CA THR A 63 -16.70 -17.90 -0.99
C THR A 63 -17.27 -18.57 -2.24
N ASN A 64 -18.20 -17.92 -2.95
CA ASN A 64 -18.75 -18.39 -4.21
C ASN A 64 -17.88 -18.07 -5.44
N GLY A 65 -16.68 -17.49 -5.24
CA GLY A 65 -15.73 -17.11 -6.28
C GLY A 65 -16.04 -15.78 -6.99
N THR A 66 -17.03 -15.02 -6.51
CA THR A 66 -17.39 -13.71 -7.09
C THR A 66 -16.68 -12.54 -6.41
N GLY A 67 -16.69 -11.37 -7.06
CA GLY A 67 -16.00 -10.18 -6.58
C GLY A 67 -14.48 -10.28 -6.71
N GLY A 68 -13.78 -9.41 -5.98
CA GLY A 68 -12.32 -9.29 -6.00
C GLY A 68 -11.83 -8.45 -7.17
N LEU A 69 -10.51 -8.31 -7.28
CA LEU A 69 -9.87 -7.64 -8.41
C LEU A 69 -10.13 -8.43 -9.71
N ASP A 70 -10.42 -7.74 -10.81
CA ASP A 70 -10.41 -8.36 -12.13
C ASP A 70 -8.97 -8.77 -12.46
N PRO A 71 -8.67 -10.06 -12.70
CA PRO A 71 -7.31 -10.49 -13.03
C PRO A 71 -6.74 -9.81 -14.29
N ASN A 72 -7.58 -9.25 -15.17
CA ASN A 72 -7.12 -8.48 -16.32
C ASN A 72 -6.48 -7.13 -15.93
N ASP A 73 -6.68 -6.66 -14.70
CA ASP A 73 -6.03 -5.45 -14.19
C ASP A 73 -4.58 -5.69 -13.74
N ILE A 74 -4.18 -6.95 -13.46
CA ILE A 74 -2.81 -7.25 -12.99
C ILE A 74 -1.74 -6.82 -14.00
N PRO A 75 -1.85 -7.13 -15.30
CA PRO A 75 -0.89 -6.63 -16.29
C PRO A 75 -0.78 -5.10 -16.32
N ILE A 76 -1.88 -4.39 -16.06
CA ILE A 76 -1.92 -2.92 -16.01
C ILE A 76 -1.18 -2.43 -14.75
N ILE A 77 -1.48 -3.02 -13.59
CA ILE A 77 -0.80 -2.73 -12.31
C ILE A 77 0.71 -2.96 -12.45
N MET A 78 1.12 -4.10 -12.99
CA MET A 78 2.52 -4.44 -13.21
C MET A 78 3.20 -3.49 -14.19
N GLY A 79 2.50 -3.04 -15.24
CA GLY A 79 2.98 -2.02 -16.16
C GLY A 79 3.20 -0.66 -15.48
N ILE A 80 2.28 -0.24 -14.62
CA ILE A 80 2.39 1.00 -13.83
C ILE A 80 3.57 0.90 -12.87
N MET A 81 3.70 -0.21 -12.11
CA MET A 81 4.81 -0.43 -11.19
C MET A 81 6.16 -0.39 -11.91
N ASN A 82 6.32 -1.15 -12.99
CA ASN A 82 7.56 -1.16 -13.77
C ASN A 82 7.90 0.22 -14.35
N THR A 83 6.89 0.95 -14.86
CA THR A 83 7.12 2.31 -15.38
C THR A 83 7.57 3.27 -14.29
N TYR A 84 6.94 3.21 -13.11
CA TYR A 84 7.23 4.11 -12.00
C TYR A 84 8.63 3.86 -11.42
N TYR A 85 9.02 2.60 -11.27
CA TYR A 85 10.28 2.22 -10.64
C TYR A 85 11.46 2.03 -11.62
N ALA A 86 11.25 2.21 -12.92
CA ALA A 86 12.31 2.13 -13.94
C ALA A 86 13.49 3.08 -13.66
N ASN A 87 13.21 4.30 -13.18
CA ASN A 87 14.26 5.27 -12.83
C ASN A 87 15.10 4.88 -11.61
N ALA A 88 14.65 3.88 -10.84
CA ALA A 88 15.39 3.29 -9.73
C ALA A 88 16.11 1.99 -10.14
N ASN A 89 16.16 1.66 -11.44
CA ASN A 89 16.67 0.39 -11.96
C ASN A 89 16.00 -0.83 -11.28
N ILE A 90 14.70 -0.75 -11.01
CA ILE A 90 13.90 -1.84 -10.44
C ILE A 90 12.86 -2.27 -11.47
N SER A 91 12.74 -3.59 -11.67
CA SER A 91 11.67 -4.21 -12.43
C SER A 91 10.96 -5.28 -11.62
N PHE A 92 9.68 -5.48 -11.89
CA PHE A 92 8.82 -6.49 -11.27
C PHE A 92 8.36 -7.50 -12.32
N PHE A 93 8.24 -8.76 -11.91
CA PHE A 93 7.73 -9.83 -12.74
C PHE A 93 6.84 -10.78 -11.95
N ASP A 94 5.88 -11.42 -12.62
CA ASP A 94 5.00 -12.40 -12.00
C ASP A 94 5.78 -13.65 -11.58
N CYS A 95 5.72 -14.01 -10.31
CA CYS A 95 6.40 -15.20 -9.78
C CYS A 95 5.64 -16.50 -10.06
N GLY A 96 4.35 -16.43 -10.37
CA GLY A 96 3.50 -17.60 -10.53
C GLY A 96 2.07 -17.25 -10.95
N THR A 97 1.22 -18.27 -10.95
CA THR A 97 -0.21 -18.07 -11.16
C THR A 97 -0.83 -17.29 -10.01
N ILE A 98 -1.86 -16.51 -10.31
CA ILE A 98 -2.66 -15.81 -9.30
C ILE A 98 -3.20 -16.84 -8.30
N ASN A 99 -2.96 -16.60 -7.01
CA ASN A 99 -3.59 -17.35 -5.94
C ASN A 99 -4.96 -16.73 -5.65
N TYR A 100 -6.03 -17.52 -5.74
CA TYR A 100 -7.37 -17.08 -5.41
C TYR A 100 -7.78 -17.61 -4.04
N ILE A 101 -8.20 -16.71 -3.16
CA ILE A 101 -8.64 -17.05 -1.80
C ILE A 101 -10.14 -16.80 -1.71
N ASP A 102 -10.92 -17.89 -1.82
CA ASP A 102 -12.38 -17.85 -1.83
C ASP A 102 -12.92 -17.94 -0.40
N ASN A 103 -13.01 -16.80 0.28
CA ASN A 103 -13.53 -16.75 1.65
C ASN A 103 -14.15 -15.37 1.95
N SER A 104 -15.48 -15.35 1.99
CA SER A 104 -16.28 -14.16 2.33
C SER A 104 -15.89 -13.50 3.65
N SER A 105 -15.31 -14.24 4.60
CA SER A 105 -14.87 -13.69 5.90
C SER A 105 -13.66 -12.76 5.77
N TYR A 106 -12.87 -12.91 4.70
CA TYR A 106 -11.68 -12.09 4.41
C TYR A 106 -11.89 -11.14 3.23
N TYR A 107 -13.05 -11.21 2.55
CA TYR A 107 -13.34 -10.39 1.38
C TYR A 107 -13.26 -8.88 1.67
N ASN A 108 -13.87 -8.47 2.79
CA ASN A 108 -13.68 -7.14 3.38
C ASN A 108 -12.68 -7.26 4.51
N PHE A 109 -11.44 -6.91 4.24
CA PHE A 109 -10.33 -7.21 5.11
C PHE A 109 -10.17 -6.20 6.25
N ASN A 110 -9.90 -6.72 7.44
CA ASN A 110 -9.42 -5.97 8.58
C ASN A 110 -8.02 -6.44 8.97
N GLN A 111 -7.12 -5.51 9.28
CA GLN A 111 -5.73 -5.81 9.64
C GLN A 111 -5.60 -6.85 10.78
N SER A 112 -6.58 -6.94 11.69
CA SER A 112 -6.60 -7.97 12.73
C SER A 112 -6.67 -9.42 12.20
N GLN A 113 -7.05 -9.61 10.93
CA GLN A 113 -7.18 -10.90 10.26
C GLN A 113 -5.90 -11.34 9.54
N GLU A 114 -4.90 -10.46 9.44
CA GLU A 114 -3.71 -10.64 8.61
C GLU A 114 -2.98 -11.96 8.86
N SER A 115 -2.69 -12.29 10.11
CA SER A 115 -2.01 -13.55 10.46
C SER A 115 -2.78 -14.79 9.99
N SER A 116 -4.12 -14.73 9.92
CA SER A 116 -4.94 -15.86 9.49
C SER A 116 -5.03 -16.02 7.97
N VAL A 117 -5.03 -14.91 7.22
CA VAL A 117 -5.16 -14.94 5.76
C VAL A 117 -3.81 -14.80 5.06
N CYS A 118 -3.03 -13.76 5.37
CA CYS A 118 -1.73 -13.52 4.74
C CYS A 118 -0.69 -14.53 5.24
N GLY A 119 -0.59 -14.72 6.56
CA GLY A 119 0.37 -15.66 7.14
C GLY A 119 0.20 -17.12 6.69
N ALA A 120 -1.00 -17.51 6.22
CA ALA A 120 -1.26 -18.84 5.68
C ALA A 120 -0.99 -18.96 4.16
N ASN A 121 -0.87 -17.85 3.45
CA ASN A 121 -0.77 -17.81 1.98
C ASN A 121 0.54 -17.20 1.48
N ASP A 122 1.33 -16.57 2.35
CA ASP A 122 2.58 -15.93 1.98
C ASP A 122 3.55 -16.92 1.33
N VAL A 123 4.14 -16.48 0.22
CA VAL A 123 5.21 -17.18 -0.47
C VAL A 123 6.54 -16.56 -0.04
N THR A 124 7.53 -17.40 0.25
CA THR A 124 8.88 -16.96 0.65
C THR A 124 9.65 -16.38 -0.53
N ASP A 125 10.54 -15.43 -0.26
CA ASP A 125 11.45 -14.81 -1.24
C ASP A 125 10.76 -14.08 -2.41
N VAL A 126 9.52 -13.64 -2.23
CA VAL A 126 8.76 -12.83 -3.19
C VAL A 126 8.06 -11.67 -2.49
N ILE A 127 7.60 -10.69 -3.28
CA ILE A 127 6.69 -9.66 -2.81
C ILE A 127 5.27 -10.23 -2.90
N ASN A 128 4.67 -10.55 -1.75
CA ASN A 128 3.25 -10.95 -1.69
C ASN A 128 2.37 -9.69 -1.78
N VAL A 129 1.46 -9.65 -2.76
CA VAL A 129 0.49 -8.55 -2.94
C VAL A 129 -0.92 -9.11 -2.84
N TYR A 130 -1.64 -8.68 -1.81
CA TYR A 130 -3.02 -9.07 -1.57
C TYR A 130 -4.01 -8.00 -2.05
N TYR A 131 -5.01 -8.44 -2.80
CA TYR A 131 -6.10 -7.62 -3.30
C TYR A 131 -7.40 -8.00 -2.60
N PHE A 132 -7.88 -7.11 -1.74
CA PHE A 132 -9.14 -7.24 -1.02
C PHE A 132 -10.17 -6.25 -1.60
N ASN A 133 -11.46 -6.51 -1.34
CA ASN A 133 -12.52 -5.57 -1.74
C ASN A 133 -12.45 -4.25 -0.97
N SER A 134 -12.08 -4.35 0.31
CA SER A 134 -11.79 -3.20 1.17
C SER A 134 -10.73 -3.57 2.20
N VAL A 135 -9.99 -2.57 2.68
CA VAL A 135 -8.96 -2.72 3.71
C VAL A 135 -9.29 -1.77 4.85
N SER A 136 -9.25 -2.28 6.08
CA SER A 136 -9.52 -1.50 7.29
C SER A 136 -8.56 -1.85 8.42
N SER A 137 -8.35 -0.92 9.34
CA SER A 137 -7.69 -1.18 10.62
C SER A 137 -8.57 -0.63 11.74
N GLY A 138 -9.11 -1.52 12.59
CA GLY A 138 -10.18 -1.17 13.51
C GLY A 138 -11.40 -0.60 12.76
N SER A 139 -11.78 0.65 13.07
CA SER A 139 -12.88 1.37 12.40
C SER A 139 -12.43 2.26 11.23
N SER A 140 -11.12 2.37 10.97
CA SER A 140 -10.57 3.24 9.92
C SER A 140 -10.52 2.50 8.59
N SER A 141 -11.01 3.13 7.52
CA SER A 141 -10.86 2.64 6.14
C SER A 141 -9.50 3.04 5.59
N LEU A 142 -8.85 2.14 4.85
CA LEU A 142 -7.51 2.32 4.30
C LEU A 142 -7.51 2.07 2.78
N CYS A 143 -6.57 2.69 2.09
CA CYS A 143 -6.30 2.38 0.67
C CYS A 143 -5.32 1.21 0.50
N GLY A 144 -4.67 0.78 1.59
CA GLY A 144 -3.62 -0.23 1.60
C GLY A 144 -2.56 0.10 2.66
N TYR A 145 -1.67 -0.85 2.92
CA TYR A 145 -0.47 -0.67 3.75
C TYR A 145 0.61 -1.65 3.34
N ALA A 146 1.83 -1.39 3.81
CA ALA A 146 2.97 -2.28 3.68
C ALA A 146 3.82 -2.20 4.95
N TYR A 147 4.72 -3.17 5.13
CA TYR A 147 5.70 -3.13 6.21
C TYR A 147 7.02 -2.51 5.75
N PHE A 148 7.74 -1.93 6.71
CA PHE A 148 9.13 -1.55 6.50
C PHE A 148 10.02 -2.81 6.33
N PRO A 149 11.15 -2.69 5.61
CA PRO A 149 12.14 -3.75 5.53
C PRO A 149 12.54 -4.26 6.93
N GLY A 150 12.73 -5.57 7.04
CA GLY A 150 13.05 -6.23 8.31
C GLY A 150 11.85 -6.82 9.05
N GLY A 151 10.62 -6.60 8.57
CA GLY A 151 9.41 -7.37 8.90
C GLY A 151 9.18 -7.61 10.39
N SER A 152 8.47 -6.72 11.07
CA SER A 152 7.89 -7.03 12.39
C SER A 152 6.45 -7.50 12.18
N TRP A 153 6.28 -8.82 12.09
CA TRP A 153 4.99 -9.51 12.02
C TRP A 153 4.32 -9.58 13.39
#